data_AF-A0A9X3CYV4-F1
#
_entry.id   AF-A0A9X3CYV4-F1
#
_cell.length_a   1.000
_cell.length_b   1.000
_cell.length_c   1.000
_cell.angle_alpha   90.00
_cell.angle_beta   90.00
_cell.angle_gamma   90.00
#
_symmetry.space_group_name_H-M   'P 1'
#
loop_
_entity.id
_entity.type
_entity.pdbx_description
1 polymer ?
#
loop_
_entity_poly.entity_id
_entity_poly.type
_entity_poly.pdbx_seq_one_letter_code
_entity_poly.pdbx_strand_id
1 'polypeptide(L)'
;MTALIIIGIILSILAFLWLGYYLWNTALEKYDHNIFGIGVIIRGVASLFCLTFAVMLDTGDGSLFVWLIAAFILWIWTFFVTWTRSSFSIALFSIIYQFFAVLFVLKAIDSVKRRLS
;
A
#
# COMPACT_ATOMS: atom_id res chain seq x y z
N MET A 1 16.82 -5.86 26.11
CA MET A 1 15.55 -5.93 25.33
C MET A 1 15.55 -5.01 24.12
N THR A 2 15.94 -3.74 24.26
CA THR A 2 15.91 -2.74 23.17
C THR A 2 16.71 -3.14 21.92
N ALA A 3 17.91 -3.71 22.08
CA ALA A 3 18.75 -4.12 20.93
C ALA A 3 18.13 -5.25 20.10
N LEU A 4 17.53 -6.26 20.73
CA LEU A 4 16.85 -7.36 20.03
C LEU A 4 15.62 -6.88 19.25
N ILE A 5 14.88 -5.91 19.81
CA ILE A 5 13.73 -5.29 19.13
C ILE A 5 14.19 -4.54 17.88
N ILE A 6 15.26 -3.74 17.98
CA ILE A 6 15.82 -3.00 16.84
C ILE A 6 16.26 -3.95 15.73
N ILE A 7 16.99 -5.02 16.09
CA ILE A 7 17.42 -6.05 15.12
C ILE A 7 16.21 -6.71 14.46
N GLY A 8 15.18 -7.06 15.23
CA GLY A 8 13.94 -7.65 14.69
C GLY A 8 13.22 -6.73 13.70
N ILE A 9 13.17 -5.43 13.97
CA ILE A 9 12.59 -4.43 13.05
C ILE A 9 13.41 -4.36 11.76
N ILE A 10 14.74 -4.26 11.85
CA ILE A 10 15.62 -4.20 10.68
C ILE A 10 15.47 -5.46 9.82
N LEU A 11 15.49 -6.64 10.43
CA LEU A 11 15.31 -7.91 9.71
C LEU A 11 13.94 -7.99 9.04
N SER A 12 12.89 -7.51 9.70
CA SER A 12 11.53 -7.48 9.13
C SER A 12 11.44 -6.55 7.93
N ILE A 13 12.08 -5.37 7.98
CA ILE A 13 12.16 -4.45 6.84
C ILE A 13 12.94 -5.09 5.69
N LEU A 14 14.10 -5.69 5.97
CA LEU A 14 14.91 -6.36 4.95
C LEU A 14 14.15 -7.53 4.28
N ALA A 15 13.48 -8.36 5.08
CA ALA A 15 12.67 -9.46 4.57
C ALA A 15 11.50 -8.95 3.70
N PHE A 16 10.86 -7.85 4.12
CA PHE A 16 9.79 -7.22 3.36
C PHE A 16 10.29 -6.62 2.04
N LEU A 17 11.45 -5.97 2.02
CA LEU A 17 12.04 -5.45 0.77
C LEU A 17 12.45 -6.59 -0.17
N TRP A 18 13.06 -7.64 0.38
CA TRP A 18 13.48 -8.81 -0.38
C TRP A 18 12.29 -9.54 -1.01
N LEU A 19 11.21 -9.76 -0.25
CA LEU A 19 9.98 -10.36 -0.76
C LEU A 19 9.36 -9.51 -1.88
N GLY A 20 9.42 -8.19 -1.76
CA GLY A 20 8.84 -7.27 -2.75
C GLY A 20 9.62 -7.33 -4.07
N TYR A 21 10.95 -7.34 -3.96
CA TYR A 21 11.83 -7.56 -5.11
C TYR A 21 11.60 -8.93 -5.75
N TYR A 22 11.50 -10.00 -4.95
CA TYR A 22 11.28 -11.35 -5.45
C TYR A 22 9.96 -11.47 -6.23
N LEU A 23 8.87 -10.90 -5.69
CA LEU A 23 7.56 -10.90 -6.36
C LEU A 23 7.60 -10.10 -7.66
N TRP A 24 8.28 -8.95 -7.67
CA TRP A 24 8.44 -8.15 -8.87
C TRP A 24 9.24 -8.86 -9.94
N ASN A 25 10.39 -9.44 -9.58
CA ASN A 25 11.21 -10.20 -10.51
C ASN A 25 10.44 -11.40 -11.07
N THR A 26 9.72 -12.13 -10.22
CA THR A 26 8.88 -13.25 -10.64
C THR A 26 7.75 -12.81 -11.58
N ALA A 27 7.11 -11.67 -11.30
CA ALA A 27 6.05 -11.13 -12.14
C ALA A 27 6.57 -10.71 -13.52
N LEU A 28 7.75 -10.10 -13.55
CA LEU A 28 8.39 -9.66 -14.80
C LEU A 28 8.86 -10.85 -15.64
N GLU A 29 9.57 -11.80 -15.04
CA GLU A 29 10.13 -12.95 -15.77
C GLU A 29 9.06 -13.93 -16.26
N LYS A 30 8.05 -14.22 -15.43
CA LYS A 30 7.05 -15.27 -15.76
C LYS A 30 5.81 -14.76 -16.47
N TYR A 31 5.46 -13.49 -16.26
CA TYR A 31 4.18 -12.94 -16.72
C TYR A 31 4.33 -11.68 -17.58
N ASP A 32 5.57 -11.24 -17.87
CA ASP A 32 5.87 -9.99 -18.58
C ASP A 32 5.09 -8.79 -18.00
N HIS A 33 4.88 -8.82 -16.69
CA HIS A 33 4.01 -7.88 -16.01
C HIS A 33 4.78 -7.12 -14.93
N ASN A 34 4.91 -5.81 -15.13
CA ASN A 34 5.43 -4.92 -14.10
C ASN A 34 4.34 -4.61 -13.06
N ILE A 35 4.39 -5.31 -11.92
CA ILE A 35 3.49 -5.10 -10.78
C ILE A 35 3.64 -3.73 -10.11
N PHE A 36 4.75 -3.03 -10.37
CA PHE A 36 4.97 -1.64 -9.96
C PHE A 36 4.81 -0.67 -11.14
N GLY A 37 4.07 -1.06 -12.18
CA GLY A 37 3.80 -0.22 -13.33
C GLY A 37 3.00 1.04 -12.99
N ILE A 38 3.03 2.02 -13.89
CA ILE A 38 2.44 3.35 -13.66
C ILE A 38 0.95 3.31 -13.31
N GLY A 39 0.18 2.39 -13.89
CA GLY A 39 -1.24 2.23 -13.58
C GLY A 39 -1.50 1.77 -12.14
N VAL A 40 -0.60 0.95 -11.56
CA VAL A 40 -0.68 0.54 -10.15
C VAL A 40 -0.33 1.72 -9.25
N ILE A 41 0.71 2.49 -9.60
CA ILE A 41 1.11 3.70 -8.86
C ILE A 41 -0.03 4.72 -8.83
N ILE A 42 -0.65 5.02 -9.97
CA ILE A 42 -1.77 5.99 -10.06
C ILE A 42 -2.93 5.55 -9.15
N ARG A 43 -3.33 4.27 -9.19
CA ARG A 43 -4.39 3.75 -8.31
C ARG A 43 -3.99 3.80 -6.84
N GLY A 44 -2.72 3.52 -6.53
CA GLY A 44 -2.16 3.66 -5.19
C GLY A 44 -2.26 5.09 -4.66
N VAL A 45 -1.79 6.07 -5.44
CA VAL A 45 -1.86 7.50 -5.11
C VAL A 45 -3.30 7.98 -4.98
N ALA A 46 -4.20 7.58 -5.89
CA ALA A 46 -5.61 7.92 -5.79
C ALA A 46 -6.24 7.34 -4.51
N SER A 47 -5.90 6.11 -4.14
CA SER A 47 -6.40 5.51 -2.89
C SER A 47 -5.88 6.23 -1.65
N LEU A 48 -4.61 6.68 -1.66
CA LEU A 48 -4.03 7.50 -0.60
C LEU A 48 -4.73 8.85 -0.49
N PHE A 49 -5.08 9.47 -1.61
CA PHE A 49 -5.84 10.70 -1.63
C PHE A 49 -7.21 10.51 -0.97
N CYS A 50 -7.95 9.46 -1.36
CA CYS A 50 -9.22 9.12 -0.73
C CYS A 50 -9.06 8.90 0.79
N LEU A 51 -8.06 8.14 1.23
CA LEU A 51 -7.82 7.90 2.66
C LEU A 51 -7.43 9.17 3.42
N THR A 52 -6.63 10.06 2.80
CA THR A 52 -6.25 11.34 3.40
C THR A 52 -7.49 12.23 3.59
N PHE A 53 -8.35 12.30 2.58
CA PHE A 53 -9.61 13.04 2.66
C PHE A 53 -10.58 12.42 3.67
N ALA A 54 -10.62 11.08 3.79
CA ALA A 54 -11.40 10.40 4.82
C ALA A 54 -11.00 10.83 6.24
N VAL A 55 -9.69 11.01 6.48
CA VAL A 55 -9.16 11.45 7.79
C VAL A 55 -9.32 12.95 8.00
N MET A 56 -9.21 13.77 6.96
CA MET A 56 -9.28 15.23 7.06
C MET A 56 -10.71 15.79 7.09
N LEU A 57 -11.65 15.14 6.41
CA LEU A 57 -13.03 15.61 6.23
C LEU A 57 -14.02 14.82 7.08
N ASP A 58 -13.62 14.37 8.27
CA ASP A 58 -14.54 13.74 9.21
C ASP A 58 -15.53 14.77 9.77
N THR A 59 -16.54 15.12 8.96
CA THR A 59 -17.55 16.15 9.24
C THR A 59 -18.82 15.58 9.86
N GLY A 60 -18.93 14.26 10.03
CA GLY A 60 -20.12 13.59 10.56
C GLY A 60 -21.23 13.31 9.52
N ASP A 61 -21.09 13.78 8.28
CA ASP A 61 -22.12 13.67 7.23
C ASP A 61 -22.06 12.35 6.43
N GLY A 62 -21.30 11.36 6.90
CA GLY A 62 -21.07 10.09 6.18
C GLY A 62 -20.05 10.18 5.04
N SER A 63 -19.46 11.36 4.79
CA SER A 63 -18.38 11.60 3.83
C SER A 63 -17.18 10.64 4.02
N LEU A 64 -16.80 10.37 5.27
CA LEU A 64 -15.77 9.40 5.63
C LEU A 64 -16.02 8.02 5.01
N PHE A 65 -17.26 7.53 5.05
CA PHE A 65 -17.61 6.21 4.54
C PHE A 65 -17.48 6.14 3.01
N VAL A 66 -17.86 7.21 2.31
CA VAL A 66 -17.72 7.33 0.85
C VAL A 66 -16.24 7.26 0.45
N TRP A 67 -15.37 8.00 1.14
CA TRP A 67 -13.94 8.01 0.86
C TRP A 67 -13.26 6.66 1.16
N LEU A 68 -13.66 5.98 2.24
CA LEU A 68 -13.17 4.64 2.55
C LEU A 68 -13.60 3.61 1.49
N ILE A 69 -14.86 3.66 1.06
CA ILE A 69 -15.35 2.78 -0.02
C ILE A 69 -14.59 3.05 -1.32
N ALA A 70 -14.40 4.32 -1.69
CA ALA A 70 -13.65 4.67 -2.90
C ALA A 70 -12.22 4.13 -2.86
N ALA A 71 -11.52 4.28 -1.73
CA ALA A 71 -10.19 3.71 -1.53
C ALA A 71 -10.19 2.18 -1.66
N PHE A 72 -11.18 1.51 -1.06
CA PHE A 72 -11.32 0.06 -1.12
C PHE A 72 -11.59 -0.45 -2.53
N ILE A 73 -12.44 0.24 -3.31
CA ILE A 73 -12.69 -0.08 -4.72
C ILE A 73 -11.40 0.03 -5.54
N LEU A 74 -10.57 1.06 -5.30
CA LEU A 74 -9.29 1.21 -6.00
C LEU A 74 -8.29 0.09 -5.67
N TRP A 75 -8.32 -0.43 -4.44
CA TRP A 75 -7.50 -1.57 -4.03
C TRP A 75 -8.00 -2.86 -4.68
N ILE A 76 -9.31 -3.11 -4.68
CA ILE A 76 -9.91 -4.25 -5.37
C ILE A 76 -9.61 -4.21 -6.87
N TRP A 77 -9.71 -3.03 -7.50
CA TRP A 77 -9.34 -2.88 -8.91
C TRP A 77 -7.87 -3.27 -9.11
N THR A 78 -6.97 -2.72 -8.30
CA THR A 78 -5.53 -3.03 -8.39
C THR A 78 -5.27 -4.54 -8.26
N PHE A 79 -5.98 -5.21 -7.35
CA PHE A 79 -5.94 -6.65 -7.20
C PHE A 79 -6.38 -7.39 -8.45
N PHE A 80 -7.56 -7.08 -9.01
CA PHE A 80 -8.06 -7.77 -10.20
C PHE A 80 -7.15 -7.57 -11.43
N VAL A 81 -6.62 -6.36 -11.62
CA VAL A 81 -5.66 -6.11 -12.72
C VAL A 81 -4.37 -6.88 -12.53
N THR A 82 -3.86 -6.94 -11.30
CA THR A 82 -2.64 -7.70 -10.99
C THR A 82 -2.88 -9.20 -11.15
N TRP A 83 -4.04 -9.70 -10.71
CA TRP A 83 -4.39 -11.12 -10.81
C TRP A 83 -4.54 -11.56 -12.26
N THR A 84 -5.27 -10.80 -13.07
CA THR A 84 -5.48 -11.11 -14.51
C THR A 84 -4.20 -11.05 -15.33
N ARG A 85 -3.18 -10.30 -14.89
CA ARG A 85 -1.91 -10.15 -15.60
C ARG A 85 -0.75 -10.95 -15.00
N SER A 86 -0.93 -11.58 -13.85
CA SER A 86 0.14 -12.36 -13.20
C SER A 86 -0.41 -13.63 -12.54
N SER A 87 -0.51 -13.65 -11.21
CA SER A 87 -1.11 -14.74 -10.46
C SER A 87 -1.88 -14.23 -9.26
N PHE A 88 -2.76 -15.07 -8.72
CA PHE A 88 -3.50 -14.76 -7.49
C PHE A 88 -2.56 -14.46 -6.32
N SER A 89 -1.49 -15.24 -6.15
CA SER A 89 -0.52 -15.03 -5.06
C SER A 89 0.16 -13.67 -5.16
N ILE A 90 0.61 -13.28 -6.36
CA ILE A 90 1.25 -11.98 -6.60
C ILE A 90 0.25 -10.84 -6.33
N ALA A 91 -1.00 -10.98 -6.77
CA ALA A 91 -2.04 -10.00 -6.52
C ALA A 91 -2.37 -9.86 -5.02
N LEU A 92 -2.43 -10.98 -4.29
CA LEU A 92 -2.66 -10.98 -2.84
C LEU A 92 -1.54 -10.27 -2.10
N PHE A 93 -0.28 -10.61 -2.43
CA PHE A 93 0.87 -9.90 -1.85
C PHE A 93 0.86 -8.43 -2.23
N SER A 94 0.48 -8.06 -3.45
CA SER A 94 0.37 -6.65 -3.86
C SER A 94 -0.58 -5.85 -2.97
N ILE A 95 -1.74 -6.41 -2.57
CA ILE A 95 -2.64 -5.75 -1.60
C ILE A 95 -1.91 -5.56 -0.26
N ILE A 96 -1.22 -6.60 0.23
CA ILE A 96 -0.49 -6.54 1.50
C ILE A 96 0.57 -5.42 1.45
N TYR A 97 1.33 -5.34 0.36
CA TYR A 97 2.30 -4.25 0.15
C TYR A 97 1.65 -2.88 0.15
N GLN A 98 0.53 -2.74 -0.56
CA GLN A 98 -0.20 -1.48 -0.65
C GLN A 98 -0.76 -1.05 0.71
N PHE A 99 -1.26 -1.98 1.53
CA PHE A 99 -1.69 -1.72 2.90
C PHE A 99 -0.54 -1.20 3.77
N PHE A 100 0.63 -1.85 3.74
CA PHE A 100 1.79 -1.37 4.49
C PHE A 100 2.30 -0.01 3.99
N ALA A 101 2.32 0.22 2.67
CA ALA A 101 2.69 1.50 2.09
C ALA A 101 1.76 2.62 2.58
N VAL A 102 0.46 2.36 2.65
CA VAL A 102 -0.54 3.30 3.18
C VAL A 102 -0.30 3.61 4.65
N LEU A 103 -0.08 2.59 5.49
CA LEU A 103 0.22 2.81 6.90
C LEU A 103 1.50 3.64 7.09
N PHE A 104 2.52 3.40 6.27
CA PHE A 104 3.76 4.17 6.31
C PHE A 104 3.52 5.64 5.94
N VAL A 105 2.77 5.90 4.86
CA VAL A 105 2.42 7.25 4.42
C VAL A 105 1.60 7.98 5.48
N LEU A 106 0.57 7.35 6.05
CA LEU A 106 -0.25 7.97 7.10
C LEU A 106 0.59 8.31 8.34
N LYS A 107 1.46 7.40 8.78
CA LYS A 107 2.40 7.68 9.89
C LYS A 107 3.37 8.82 9.57
N ALA A 108 3.84 8.92 8.32
CA ALA A 108 4.70 10.02 7.89
C ALA A 108 3.96 11.36 7.95
N ILE A 109 2.70 11.40 7.48
CA ILE A 109 1.84 12.59 7.56
C ILE A 109 1.63 13.00 9.03
N ASP A 110 1.30 12.06 9.92
CA ASP A 110 1.12 12.34 11.36
C ASP A 110 2.40 12.82 12.05
N SER A 111 3.56 12.29 11.65
CA SER A 111 4.86 12.74 12.14
C SER A 111 5.14 14.19 11.74
N VAL A 112 4.86 14.54 10.49
CA VAL A 112 5.03 15.91 9.97
C VAL A 112 4.06 16.87 10.66
N LYS A 113 2.78 16.51 10.77
CA LYS A 113 1.74 17.32 11.43
C LYS A 113 2.13 17.66 12.87
N ARG A 114 2.64 16.69 13.63
CA ARG A 114 3.10 16.89 15.03
C ARG A 114 4.33 17.79 15.17
N ARG A 115 5.13 17.98 14.11
CA ARG A 115 6.29 18.89 14.13
C ARG A 115 5.95 20.32 13.75
N LEU A 116 4.80 20.53 13.11
CA LEU A 116 4.31 21.84 12.67
C LEU A 116 3.32 22.48 13.65
N SER A 117 2.79 21.69 14.59
CA SER A 117 2.01 22.11 15.76
C SER A 117 2.93 22.45 16.93
#